data_AF-A0A3F2S142-F1
#
_entry.id   AF-A0A3F2S142-F1
#
_cell.length_a   1.000
_cell.length_b   1.000
_cell.length_c   1.000
_cell.angle_alpha   90.00
_cell.angle_beta   90.00
_cell.angle_gamma   90.00
#
_symmetry.space_group_name_H-M   'P 1'
#
loop_
_entity.id
_entity.type
_entity.pdbx_description
1 polymer ?
#
loop_
_entity_poly.entity_id
_entity_poly.type
_entity_poly.pdbx_seq_one_letter_code
_entity_poly.pdbx_strand_id
1 'polypeptide(L)'
;MNDVFDAETGEKLELLVQSPIAIDETRSREAVALRPLHQHHEQLTYQPCPSRVVHPETQSERILGAHVNWEQQQVANVEKADQCFRESLAGIRHELQRSDLPDIDRLSLTIEMLEKTKRNYAQQVQTLVVEELARETDREAALRLELAPLGRERMQRRHDKERAFYRSQIARVREECEMALTAAAAKNNLLR
;
A
#
# COMPACT_ATOMS: atom_id res chain seq x y z
N MET A 1 20.98 -29.71 2.60
CA MET A 1 21.13 -28.39 1.97
C MET A 1 20.04 -28.29 0.94
N ASN A 2 19.02 -27.49 1.21
CA ASN A 2 17.89 -27.31 0.29
C ASN A 2 18.19 -26.06 -0.53
N ASP A 3 18.83 -26.24 -1.67
CA ASP A 3 19.00 -25.15 -2.62
C ASP A 3 17.63 -24.86 -3.25
N VAL A 4 17.11 -23.66 -3.01
CA VAL A 4 15.83 -23.19 -3.55
C VAL A 4 16.14 -22.24 -4.72
N PHE A 5 15.48 -22.48 -5.84
CA PHE A 5 15.64 -21.71 -7.06
C PHE A 5 14.33 -20.98 -7.37
N ASP A 6 14.44 -19.79 -7.94
CA ASP A 6 13.29 -19.06 -8.46
C ASP A 6 12.73 -19.78 -9.70
N ALA A 7 11.42 -20.01 -9.73
CA ALA A 7 10.74 -20.73 -10.79
C ALA A 7 10.56 -19.90 -12.07
N GLU A 8 10.67 -18.57 -12.00
CA GLU A 8 10.50 -17.68 -13.15
C GLU A 8 11.84 -17.30 -13.80
N THR A 9 12.91 -17.15 -13.00
CA THR A 9 14.24 -16.72 -13.48
C THR A 9 15.31 -17.82 -13.48
N GLY A 10 15.12 -18.90 -12.71
CA GLY A 10 16.11 -19.98 -12.57
C GLY A 10 17.33 -19.61 -11.71
N GLU A 11 17.32 -18.44 -11.07
CA GLU A 11 18.42 -17.99 -10.21
C GLU A 11 18.37 -18.67 -8.83
N LYS A 12 19.56 -18.91 -8.26
CA LYS A 12 19.70 -19.52 -6.93
C LYS A 12 19.35 -18.50 -5.86
N LEU A 13 18.32 -18.78 -5.06
CA LEU A 13 17.94 -17.92 -3.95
C LEU A 13 18.84 -18.20 -2.75
N GLU A 14 19.71 -17.24 -2.41
CA GLU A 14 20.46 -17.23 -1.16
C GLU A 14 19.50 -16.95 0.00
N LEU A 15 18.87 -18.00 0.52
CA LEU A 15 18.06 -17.89 1.72
C LEU A 15 18.99 -17.58 2.91
N LEU A 16 18.83 -16.40 3.52
CA LEU A 16 19.37 -16.12 4.85
C LEU A 16 18.72 -17.10 5.85
N VAL A 17 19.35 -18.25 6.04
CA VAL A 17 19.03 -19.16 7.13
C VAL A 17 19.52 -18.50 8.41
N GLN A 18 18.61 -17.80 9.09
CA GLN A 18 18.79 -17.50 10.51
C GLN A 18 18.72 -18.84 11.25
N SER A 19 19.89 -19.39 11.56
CA SER A 19 19.99 -20.55 12.43
C SER A 19 19.49 -20.18 13.83
N PRO A 20 18.56 -20.95 14.43
CA PRO A 20 18.15 -20.74 15.80
C PRO A 20 19.27 -21.25 16.70
N ILE A 21 19.95 -20.35 17.42
CA ILE A 21 20.83 -20.77 18.50
C ILE A 21 20.02 -20.70 19.80
N ALA A 22 19.86 -21.91 20.34
CA ALA A 22 19.22 -22.24 21.58
C ALA A 22 19.77 -21.45 22.76
N ILE A 23 18.86 -21.11 23.66
CA ILE A 23 19.15 -20.67 25.03
C ILE A 23 19.66 -21.91 25.77
N ASP A 24 20.91 -21.86 26.24
CA ASP A 24 21.36 -22.71 27.34
C ASP A 24 21.98 -21.81 28.41
N GLU A 25 21.29 -21.74 29.54
CA GLU A 25 21.60 -20.91 30.69
C GLU A 25 22.66 -21.59 31.57
N THR A 26 23.91 -21.11 31.54
CA THR A 26 24.73 -21.09 32.76
C THR A 26 25.69 -19.89 32.78
N ARG A 27 25.25 -18.85 33.49
CA ARG A 27 26.02 -17.87 34.30
C ARG A 27 27.49 -17.60 33.91
N SER A 28 27.77 -16.39 33.43
CA SER A 28 28.42 -15.34 34.24
C SER A 28 28.56 -14.05 33.43
N ARG A 29 28.19 -12.93 34.08
CA ARG A 29 28.49 -11.54 33.67
C ARG A 29 29.97 -11.41 33.30
N GLU A 30 30.24 -10.73 32.19
CA GLU A 30 31.05 -9.50 32.17
C GLU A 30 31.14 -8.93 30.75
N ALA A 31 30.82 -7.65 30.64
CA ALA A 31 30.84 -6.87 29.41
C ALA A 31 32.30 -6.63 28.97
N VAL A 32 32.67 -7.17 27.81
CA VAL A 32 34.00 -6.94 27.24
C VAL A 32 34.00 -5.61 26.50
N ALA A 33 34.40 -4.58 27.25
CA ALA A 33 34.93 -3.36 26.70
C ALA A 33 36.28 -3.62 26.00
N LEU A 34 36.37 -3.13 24.77
CA LEU A 34 37.58 -3.15 23.94
C LEU A 34 38.75 -2.45 24.63
N ARG A 35 39.91 -3.09 24.62
CA ARG A 35 41.20 -2.49 25.01
C ARG A 35 42.31 -2.83 23.98
N PRO A 36 43.39 -2.02 23.95
CA PRO A 36 44.03 -1.57 22.72
C PRO A 36 45.49 -2.05 22.59
N LEU A 37 46.17 -1.49 21.58
CA LEU A 37 47.60 -1.15 21.53
C LEU A 37 48.54 -2.15 20.83
N HIS A 38 49.09 -1.76 19.66
CA HIS A 38 50.54 -1.54 19.39
C HIS A 38 50.78 -1.48 17.86
N GLN A 39 51.18 -0.32 17.33
CA GLN A 39 52.57 0.11 17.07
C GLN A 39 53.22 -0.60 15.87
N HIS A 40 53.21 0.08 14.73
CA HIS A 40 54.37 0.08 13.83
C HIS A 40 54.83 1.53 13.66
N HIS A 41 56.09 1.74 14.04
CA HIS A 41 56.81 2.99 13.95
C HIS A 41 57.81 2.82 12.81
N GLU A 42 57.67 3.55 11.72
CA GLU A 42 58.75 3.81 10.78
C GLU A 42 58.57 5.20 10.18
N GLN A 43 59.69 5.90 10.09
CA GLN A 43 59.81 7.36 10.06
C GLN A 43 59.75 7.95 8.64
N LEU A 44 59.61 9.27 8.61
CA LEU A 44 59.92 10.21 7.51
C LEU A 44 58.81 10.43 6.47
N THR A 45 58.07 11.52 6.61
CA THR A 45 58.32 12.79 5.89
C THR A 45 57.29 13.82 6.41
N TYR A 46 57.73 15.04 6.69
CA TYR A 46 56.84 16.14 7.08
C TYR A 46 55.74 16.33 6.04
N GLN A 47 54.49 16.01 6.41
CA GLN A 47 53.30 16.54 5.75
C GLN A 47 52.49 17.29 6.82
N PRO A 48 52.29 18.62 6.69
CA PRO A 48 51.42 19.33 7.60
C PRO A 48 50.01 18.77 7.47
N CYS A 49 49.37 18.46 8.61
CA CYS A 49 47.98 18.03 8.68
C CYS A 49 47.14 18.86 7.70
N PRO A 50 46.37 18.24 6.78
CA PRO A 50 45.31 18.99 6.15
C PRO A 50 44.35 19.33 7.28
N SER A 51 44.27 20.63 7.57
CA SER A 51 43.10 21.27 8.15
C SER A 51 41.87 20.48 7.75
N ARG A 52 41.04 20.07 8.73
CA ARG A 52 39.77 19.40 8.49
C ARG A 52 38.94 20.31 7.58
N VAL A 53 39.06 20.13 6.27
CA VAL A 53 38.30 20.87 5.27
C VAL A 53 36.88 20.38 5.43
N VAL A 54 36.10 21.14 6.18
CA VAL A 54 34.66 20.94 6.25
C VAL A 54 34.15 21.35 4.87
N HIS A 55 33.87 20.37 4.02
CA HIS A 55 33.35 20.62 2.68
C HIS A 55 31.96 21.28 2.81
N PRO A 56 31.79 22.54 2.36
CA PRO A 56 30.50 23.24 2.43
C PRO A 56 29.42 22.50 1.61
N GLU A 57 29.82 21.75 0.59
CA GLU A 57 28.95 20.94 -0.27
C GLU A 57 28.26 19.77 0.46
N THR A 58 28.79 19.33 1.60
CA THR A 58 28.17 18.31 2.47
C THR A 58 27.46 18.91 3.68
N GLN A 59 27.48 20.23 3.84
CA GLN A 59 26.73 20.89 4.90
C GLN A 59 25.29 21.12 4.47
N SER A 60 24.35 20.73 5.34
CA SER A 60 22.95 21.09 5.16
C SER A 60 22.83 22.62 5.15
N GLU A 61 22.47 23.19 4.00
CA GLU A 61 22.13 24.63 3.85
C GLU A 61 20.85 25.03 4.59
N ARG A 62 20.18 24.09 5.27
CA ARG A 62 18.98 24.38 6.06
C ARG A 62 19.31 25.35 7.18
N ILE A 63 18.69 26.53 7.13
CA ILE A 63 18.73 27.54 8.17
C ILE A 63 18.28 26.88 9.49
N LEU A 64 19.09 27.01 10.55
CA LEU A 64 18.72 26.65 11.91
C LEU A 64 17.42 27.38 12.27
N GLY A 65 16.31 26.64 12.45
CA GLY A 65 14.96 27.19 12.61
C GLY A 65 13.99 26.89 11.45
N ALA A 66 14.41 26.17 10.40
CA ALA A 66 13.50 25.72 9.34
C ALA A 66 12.41 24.72 9.80
N HIS A 67 12.46 24.24 11.04
CA HIS A 67 11.46 23.35 11.67
C HIS A 67 10.57 24.05 12.72
N VAL A 68 10.36 25.37 12.61
CA VAL A 68 9.50 26.11 13.56
C VAL A 68 8.01 25.74 13.47
N ASN A 69 7.58 25.08 12.39
CA ASN A 69 6.17 24.72 12.18
C ASN A 69 5.90 23.21 12.26
N TRP A 70 6.85 22.37 12.67
CA TRP A 70 6.63 20.92 12.70
C TRP A 70 5.46 20.55 13.63
N GLU A 71 5.35 21.21 14.79
CA GLU A 71 4.28 20.99 15.76
C GLU A 71 2.93 21.42 15.19
N GLN A 72 2.88 22.58 14.54
CA GLN A 72 1.67 23.07 13.88
C GLN A 72 1.23 22.16 12.73
N GLN A 73 2.19 21.68 11.92
CA GLN A 73 1.95 20.71 10.86
C GLN A 73 1.40 19.40 11.44
N GLN A 74 1.94 18.95 12.57
CA GLN A 74 1.51 17.71 13.20
C GLN A 74 0.10 17.82 13.78
N VAL A 75 -0.22 18.93 14.45
CA VAL A 75 -1.58 19.21 14.93
C VAL A 75 -2.56 19.24 13.75
N ALA A 76 -2.23 19.96 12.68
CA ALA A 76 -3.06 20.02 11.48
C ALA A 76 -3.25 18.64 10.82
N ASN A 77 -2.21 17.80 10.81
CA ASN A 77 -2.31 16.43 10.27
C ASN A 77 -3.22 15.54 11.13
N VAL A 78 -3.15 15.67 12.46
CA VAL A 78 -4.02 14.92 13.39
C VAL A 78 -5.46 15.39 13.24
N GLU A 79 -5.71 16.70 13.24
CA GLU A 79 -7.06 17.27 13.03
C GLU A 79 -7.65 16.84 11.68
N LYS A 80 -6.84 16.85 10.62
CA LYS A 80 -7.26 16.36 9.31
C LYS A 80 -7.57 14.87 9.33
N ALA A 81 -6.75 14.05 9.99
CA ALA A 81 -6.98 12.62 10.11
C ALA A 81 -8.26 12.32 10.91
N ASP A 82 -8.51 13.05 12.00
CA ASP A 82 -9.73 12.95 12.79
C ASP A 82 -10.97 13.35 11.97
N GLN A 83 -10.88 14.43 11.20
CA GLN A 83 -11.96 14.85 10.32
C GLN A 83 -12.24 13.82 9.23
N CYS A 84 -11.18 13.30 8.57
CA CYS A 84 -11.31 12.23 7.59
C CYS A 84 -11.89 10.95 8.21
N PHE A 85 -11.55 10.63 9.46
CA PHE A 85 -12.12 9.49 10.17
C PHE A 85 -13.62 9.69 10.41
N ARG A 86 -14.04 10.85 10.93
CA ARG A 86 -15.46 11.18 11.16
C ARG A 86 -16.27 11.08 9.86
N GLU A 87 -15.73 11.62 8.78
CA GLU A 87 -16.34 11.54 7.44
C GLU A 87 -16.22 10.15 6.80
N SER A 88 -15.40 9.23 7.32
CA SER A 88 -15.31 7.88 6.77
C SER A 88 -16.57 7.06 7.07
N LEU A 89 -16.78 5.99 6.32
CA LEU A 89 -17.84 5.01 6.64
C LEU A 89 -17.67 4.42 8.06
N ALA A 90 -16.45 4.28 8.54
CA ALA A 90 -16.18 3.78 9.89
C ALA A 90 -16.58 4.81 10.96
N GLY A 91 -16.28 6.09 10.73
CA GLY A 91 -16.68 7.20 11.60
C GLY A 91 -18.19 7.33 11.71
N ILE A 92 -18.90 7.34 10.58
CA ILE A 92 -20.37 7.40 10.57
C ILE A 92 -20.98 6.20 11.31
N ARG A 93 -20.43 5.00 11.12
CA ARG A 93 -20.87 3.81 11.87
C ARG A 93 -20.64 3.94 13.37
N HIS A 94 -19.51 4.51 13.77
CA HIS A 94 -19.20 4.77 15.17
C HIS A 94 -20.15 5.82 15.77
N GLU A 95 -20.49 6.87 15.02
CA GLU A 95 -21.47 7.88 15.45
C GLU A 95 -22.88 7.31 15.59
N LEU A 96 -23.31 6.45 14.66
CA LEU A 96 -24.60 5.76 14.74
C LEU A 96 -24.72 4.79 15.92
N GLN A 97 -23.61 4.32 16.49
CA GLN A 97 -23.61 3.47 17.69
C GLN A 97 -23.89 4.27 18.97
N ARG A 98 -23.82 5.60 18.94
CA ARG A 98 -24.09 6.45 20.11
C ARG A 98 -25.57 6.38 20.50
N SER A 99 -25.83 6.09 21.77
CA SER A 99 -27.20 6.04 22.34
C SER A 99 -27.90 7.40 22.35
N ASP A 100 -27.12 8.48 22.45
CA ASP A 100 -27.64 9.82 22.78
C ASP A 100 -27.94 10.67 21.54
N LEU A 101 -27.98 10.04 20.36
CA LEU A 101 -28.18 10.73 19.09
C LEU A 101 -29.67 10.92 18.82
N PRO A 102 -30.15 12.14 18.52
CA PRO A 102 -31.57 12.36 18.19
C PRO A 102 -31.94 11.64 16.89
N ASP A 103 -33.21 11.27 16.74
CA ASP A 103 -33.69 10.46 15.61
C ASP A 103 -33.45 11.14 14.25
N ILE A 104 -33.51 12.47 14.20
CA ILE A 104 -33.25 13.25 12.98
C ILE A 104 -31.79 13.08 12.53
N ASP A 105 -30.83 13.17 13.47
CA ASP A 105 -29.41 13.00 13.18
C ASP A 105 -29.07 11.54 12.88
N ARG A 106 -29.78 10.59 13.51
CA ARG A 106 -29.68 9.16 13.16
C ARG A 106 -30.10 8.91 11.71
N LEU A 107 -31.21 9.50 11.28
CA LEU A 107 -31.70 9.38 9.91
C LEU A 107 -30.72 10.02 8.91
N SER A 108 -30.22 11.22 9.20
CA SER A 108 -29.28 11.91 8.33
C SER A 108 -27.96 11.13 8.16
N LEU A 109 -27.37 10.65 9.25
CA LEU A 109 -26.16 9.80 9.20
C LEU A 109 -26.41 8.48 8.48
N THR A 110 -27.60 7.89 8.63
CA THR A 110 -27.96 6.65 7.91
C THR A 110 -28.04 6.88 6.41
N ILE A 111 -28.63 8.00 5.97
CA ILE A 111 -28.65 8.40 4.56
C ILE A 111 -27.23 8.64 4.06
N GLU A 112 -26.42 9.38 4.81
CA GLU A 112 -25.03 9.69 4.43
C GLU A 112 -24.19 8.41 4.27
N MET A 113 -24.33 7.46 5.20
CA MET A 113 -23.71 6.13 5.12
C MET A 113 -24.11 5.40 3.84
N LEU A 114 -25.40 5.41 3.49
CA LEU A 114 -25.90 4.74 2.28
C LEU A 114 -25.43 5.42 0.99
N GLU A 115 -25.35 6.75 0.97
CA GLU A 115 -24.78 7.45 -0.17
C GLU A 115 -23.29 7.16 -0.34
N LYS A 116 -22.51 7.15 0.74
CA LYS A 116 -21.08 6.81 0.71
C LYS A 116 -20.84 5.38 0.27
N THR A 117 -21.63 4.41 0.78
CA THR A 117 -21.55 3.02 0.31
C THR A 117 -21.90 2.89 -1.17
N LYS A 118 -22.94 3.60 -1.66
CA LYS A 118 -23.29 3.66 -3.08
C LYS A 118 -22.15 4.22 -3.93
N ARG A 119 -21.52 5.32 -3.51
CA ARG A 119 -20.36 5.90 -4.20
C ARG A 119 -19.19 4.91 -4.25
N ASN A 120 -18.89 4.23 -3.15
CA ASN A 120 -17.81 3.24 -3.10
C ASN A 120 -18.06 2.04 -4.02
N TYR A 121 -19.29 1.52 -4.08
CA TYR A 121 -19.62 0.44 -5.01
C TYR A 121 -19.56 0.90 -6.48
N ALA A 122 -20.01 2.12 -6.77
CA ALA A 122 -19.88 2.69 -8.11
C ALA A 122 -18.40 2.81 -8.51
N GLN A 123 -17.53 3.27 -7.60
CA GLN A 123 -16.09 3.32 -7.81
C GLN A 123 -15.48 1.92 -8.03
N GLN A 124 -15.87 0.93 -7.23
CA GLN A 124 -15.40 -0.45 -7.38
C GLN A 124 -15.72 -1.00 -8.77
N VAL A 125 -16.98 -0.85 -9.24
CA VAL A 125 -17.39 -1.27 -10.58
C VAL A 125 -16.64 -0.49 -11.65
N GLN A 126 -16.48 0.83 -11.47
CA GLN A 126 -15.75 1.68 -12.41
C GLN A 126 -14.29 1.25 -12.55
N THR A 127 -13.60 0.94 -11.44
CA THR A 127 -12.22 0.43 -11.47
C THR A 127 -12.12 -0.84 -12.31
N LEU A 128 -13.02 -1.82 -12.08
CA LEU A 128 -13.04 -3.06 -12.88
C LEU A 128 -13.27 -2.80 -14.37
N VAL A 129 -14.16 -1.86 -14.71
CA VAL A 129 -14.40 -1.48 -16.11
C VAL A 129 -13.16 -0.83 -16.72
N VAL A 130 -12.49 0.07 -16.00
CA VAL A 130 -11.26 0.72 -16.47
C VAL A 130 -10.14 -0.29 -16.67
N GLU A 131 -9.98 -1.26 -15.75
CA GLU A 131 -9.02 -2.34 -15.90
C GLU A 131 -9.34 -3.22 -17.13
N GLU A 132 -10.61 -3.50 -17.42
CA GLU A 132 -10.98 -4.23 -18.64
C GLU A 132 -10.74 -3.44 -19.91
N LEU A 133 -10.92 -2.11 -19.89
CA LEU A 133 -10.57 -1.26 -21.02
C LEU A 133 -9.06 -1.27 -21.28
N ALA A 134 -8.23 -1.24 -20.24
CA ALA A 134 -6.78 -1.37 -20.38
C ALA A 134 -6.40 -2.73 -20.99
N ARG A 135 -6.98 -3.82 -20.49
CA ARG A 135 -6.76 -5.15 -21.09
C ARG A 135 -7.21 -5.21 -22.55
N GLU A 136 -8.30 -4.54 -22.92
CA GLU A 136 -8.75 -4.50 -24.32
C GLU A 136 -7.75 -3.76 -25.22
N THR A 137 -7.17 -2.65 -24.74
CA THR A 137 -6.11 -1.96 -25.50
C THR A 137 -4.89 -2.85 -25.74
N ASP A 138 -4.50 -3.66 -24.76
CA ASP A 138 -3.38 -4.62 -24.88
C ASP A 138 -3.71 -5.75 -25.86
N ARG A 139 -4.94 -6.30 -25.80
CA ARG A 139 -5.41 -7.33 -26.74
C ARG A 139 -5.44 -6.83 -28.18
N GLU A 140 -5.92 -5.60 -28.40
CA GLU A 140 -5.91 -5.01 -29.72
C GLU A 140 -4.48 -4.77 -30.24
N ALA A 141 -3.57 -4.31 -29.38
CA ALA A 141 -2.16 -4.16 -29.73
C ALA A 141 -1.56 -5.52 -30.13
N ALA A 142 -1.81 -6.58 -29.35
CA ALA A 142 -1.36 -7.93 -29.66
C ALA A 142 -1.90 -8.44 -31.01
N LEU A 143 -3.19 -8.23 -31.30
CA LEU A 143 -3.81 -8.63 -32.57
C LEU A 143 -3.22 -7.88 -33.78
N ARG A 144 -2.86 -6.60 -33.60
CA ARG A 144 -2.19 -5.80 -34.65
C ARG A 144 -0.77 -6.27 -34.92
N LEU A 145 -0.06 -6.73 -33.88
CA LEU A 145 1.30 -7.27 -33.98
C LEU A 145 1.35 -8.68 -34.59
N GLU A 146 0.27 -9.46 -34.46
CA GLU A 146 0.20 -10.82 -35.00
C GLU A 146 0.08 -10.82 -36.54
N LEU A 147 1.15 -11.27 -37.20
CA LEU A 147 1.25 -11.31 -38.66
C LEU A 147 0.61 -12.58 -39.26
N ALA A 148 0.62 -13.70 -38.55
CA ALA A 148 0.13 -14.96 -39.08
C ALA A 148 -1.41 -15.06 -38.96
N PRO A 149 -2.15 -15.38 -40.03
CA PRO A 149 -3.61 -15.41 -40.01
C PRO A 149 -4.16 -16.48 -39.05
N LEU A 150 -3.57 -17.67 -39.04
CA LEU A 150 -3.92 -18.76 -38.10
C LEU A 150 -3.55 -18.43 -36.65
N GLY A 151 -2.50 -17.62 -36.43
CA GLY A 151 -2.14 -17.11 -35.11
C GLY A 151 -3.19 -16.13 -34.61
N ARG A 152 -3.58 -15.18 -35.47
CA ARG A 152 -4.61 -14.17 -35.21
C ARG A 152 -5.96 -14.80 -34.85
N GLU A 153 -6.43 -15.79 -35.59
CA GLU A 153 -7.69 -16.48 -35.26
C GLU A 153 -7.65 -17.18 -33.91
N ARG A 154 -6.54 -17.87 -33.58
CA ARG A 154 -6.38 -18.55 -32.29
C ARG A 154 -6.33 -17.55 -31.14
N MET A 155 -5.63 -16.44 -31.34
CA MET A 155 -5.53 -15.34 -30.39
C MET A 155 -6.90 -14.69 -30.17
N GLN A 156 -7.65 -14.40 -31.24
CA GLN A 156 -8.99 -13.83 -31.16
C GLN A 156 -9.94 -14.72 -30.36
N ARG A 157 -9.93 -16.05 -30.59
CA ARG A 157 -10.75 -17.00 -29.82
C ARG A 157 -10.38 -17.02 -28.33
N ARG A 158 -9.11 -16.79 -27.96
CA ARG A 158 -8.69 -16.68 -26.56
C ARG A 158 -9.22 -15.39 -25.95
N HIS A 159 -9.03 -14.26 -26.64
CA HIS A 159 -9.54 -12.96 -26.21
C HIS A 159 -11.07 -12.92 -26.09
N ASP A 160 -11.81 -13.60 -26.97
CA ASP A 160 -13.26 -13.75 -26.85
C ASP A 160 -13.68 -14.44 -25.54
N LYS A 161 -12.96 -15.49 -25.14
CA LYS A 161 -13.20 -16.20 -23.88
C LYS A 161 -12.87 -15.32 -22.68
N GLU A 162 -11.75 -14.61 -22.71
CA GLU A 162 -11.35 -13.65 -21.68
C GLU A 162 -12.39 -12.52 -21.55
N ARG A 163 -12.82 -11.93 -22.67
CA ARG A 163 -13.88 -10.90 -22.69
C ARG A 163 -15.16 -11.40 -22.04
N ALA A 164 -15.60 -12.61 -22.42
CA ALA A 164 -16.80 -13.20 -21.82
C ALA A 164 -16.65 -13.41 -20.31
N PHE A 165 -15.49 -13.92 -19.88
CA PHE A 165 -15.17 -14.11 -18.47
C PHE A 165 -15.25 -12.81 -17.68
N TYR A 166 -14.50 -11.78 -18.08
CA TYR A 166 -14.46 -10.52 -17.33
C TYR A 166 -15.77 -9.74 -17.41
N ARG A 167 -16.49 -9.79 -18.54
CA ARG A 167 -17.86 -9.23 -18.63
C ARG A 167 -18.78 -9.89 -17.61
N SER A 168 -18.73 -11.22 -17.49
CA SER A 168 -19.54 -11.94 -16.51
C SER A 168 -19.15 -11.60 -15.07
N GLN A 169 -17.84 -11.40 -14.81
CA GLN A 169 -17.34 -11.00 -13.49
C GLN A 169 -17.81 -9.60 -13.11
N ILE A 170 -17.70 -8.61 -14.01
CA ILE A 170 -18.19 -7.24 -13.78
C ILE A 170 -19.70 -7.25 -13.53
N ALA A 171 -20.46 -7.99 -14.33
CA ALA A 171 -21.91 -8.11 -14.15
C ALA A 171 -22.25 -8.69 -12.77
N ARG A 172 -21.58 -9.76 -12.37
CA ARG A 172 -21.74 -10.37 -11.04
C ARG A 172 -21.43 -9.39 -9.92
N VAL A 173 -20.30 -8.69 -9.96
CA VAL A 173 -19.93 -7.71 -8.92
C VAL A 173 -20.95 -6.59 -8.85
N ARG A 174 -21.43 -6.11 -10.00
CA ARG A 174 -22.48 -5.10 -10.06
C ARG A 174 -23.77 -5.58 -9.38
N GLU A 175 -24.22 -6.79 -9.69
CA GLU A 175 -25.40 -7.39 -9.06
C GLU A 175 -25.20 -7.56 -7.55
N GLU A 176 -24.03 -8.01 -7.10
CA GLU A 176 -23.69 -8.13 -5.68
C GLU A 176 -23.75 -6.76 -4.96
N CYS A 177 -23.24 -5.70 -5.59
CA CYS A 177 -23.34 -4.33 -5.08
C CYS A 177 -24.78 -3.82 -5.01
N GLU A 178 -25.58 -4.06 -6.04
CA GLU A 178 -27.01 -3.67 -6.08
C GLU A 178 -27.81 -4.42 -5.01
N MET A 179 -27.59 -5.73 -4.83
CA MET A 179 -28.19 -6.53 -3.76
C MET A 179 -27.77 -6.03 -2.37
N ALA A 180 -26.50 -5.71 -2.16
CA ALA A 180 -26.02 -5.19 -0.88
C ALA A 180 -26.66 -3.83 -0.53
N LEU A 181 -26.79 -2.92 -1.50
CA LEU A 181 -27.45 -1.62 -1.31
C LEU A 181 -28.94 -1.76 -1.01
N THR A 182 -29.64 -2.61 -1.75
CA THR A 182 -31.09 -2.85 -1.53
C THR A 182 -31.35 -3.47 -0.17
N ALA A 183 -30.54 -4.45 0.26
CA ALA A 183 -30.62 -5.03 1.59
C ALA A 183 -30.35 -3.99 2.69
N ALA A 184 -29.36 -3.12 2.50
CA ALA A 184 -29.05 -2.05 3.45
C ALA A 184 -30.15 -1.00 3.54
N ALA A 185 -30.76 -0.62 2.41
CA ALA A 185 -31.89 0.30 2.38
C ALA A 185 -33.15 -0.31 3.04
N ALA A 186 -33.42 -1.60 2.78
CA ALA A 186 -34.53 -2.32 3.41
C ALA A 186 -34.38 -2.41 4.94
N LYS A 187 -33.17 -2.72 5.43
CA LYS A 187 -32.88 -2.78 6.88
C LYS A 187 -33.16 -1.46 7.60
N ASN A 188 -32.98 -0.34 6.90
CA ASN A 188 -33.20 1.01 7.44
C ASN A 188 -34.61 1.56 7.15
N ASN A 189 -35.54 0.73 6.65
CA ASN A 189 -36.90 1.11 6.26
C ASN A 189 -36.99 2.25 5.22
N LEU A 190 -35.96 2.45 4.41
CA LEU A 190 -35.90 3.54 3.42
C LEU A 190 -36.58 3.19 2.08
N LEU A 191 -37.16 2.00 1.98
CA LEU A 191 -37.85 1.48 0.79
C LEU A 191 -39.37 1.35 0.99
N ARG A 192 -39.93 1.93 2.07
CA ARG A 192 -41.37 1.94 2.33
C ARG A 192 -42.05 3.15 1.70
#